data_AF-A0A932CP89-F1
#
_entry.id   AF-A0A932CP89-F1
#
_cell.length_a   1.000
_cell.length_b   1.000
_cell.length_c   1.000
_cell.angle_alpha   90.00
_cell.angle_beta   90.00
_cell.angle_gamma   90.00
#
_symmetry.space_group_name_H-M   'P 1'
#
loop_
_entity.id
_entity.type
_entity.pdbx_description
1 polymer ?
#
loop_
_entity_poly.entity_id
_entity_poly.type
_entity_poly.pdbx_seq_one_letter_code
_entity_poly.pdbx_strand_id
1 'polypeptide(L)'
;MARINGYTKKAFPLILFSFVLSSCALLGAFRSSQDEFNRGMALFNNSQYEEAIPYFERAAKDDPSFAQAYLYLGRSYLSLGRWKSAVPPLRTALRLSPAKFRAEVTSFLIDALFGLAISDFNKKDFRGTISTLREILALEPQSAKAKGELVLALIGLGGVSLSEGQVKEAISAYTEAIRVSPSSLAAYLGLARAFFKNGEPLKALQSIESAIRIDPTNQEARSLLRELQR
;
A
#
# COMPACT_ATOMS: atom_id res chain seq x y z
N MET A 1 -50.96 58.29 37.43
CA MET A 1 -50.62 58.41 35.99
C MET A 1 -49.11 58.20 35.85
N ALA A 2 -48.68 56.98 35.52
CA ALA A 2 -47.26 56.62 35.38
C ALA A 2 -46.90 56.47 33.90
N ARG A 3 -45.92 57.24 33.43
CA ARG A 3 -45.31 57.11 32.09
C ARG A 3 -44.29 55.98 32.11
N ILE A 4 -44.50 54.95 31.32
CA ILE A 4 -43.53 53.88 31.06
C ILE A 4 -42.72 54.29 29.84
N ASN A 5 -41.44 54.66 30.06
CA ASN A 5 -40.48 54.94 29.01
C ASN A 5 -39.84 53.64 28.50
N GLY A 6 -39.71 53.54 27.18
CA GLY A 6 -39.34 52.33 26.46
C GLY A 6 -37.86 51.96 26.52
N TYR A 7 -37.61 50.66 26.37
CA TYR A 7 -36.36 50.09 25.88
C TYR A 7 -36.69 48.81 25.10
N THR A 8 -36.86 48.92 23.78
CA THR A 8 -36.83 47.78 22.87
C THR A 8 -35.42 47.63 22.31
N LYS A 9 -34.58 46.81 22.97
CA LYS A 9 -33.33 46.33 22.36
C LYS A 9 -33.70 45.38 21.21
N LYS A 10 -33.65 45.87 19.98
CA LYS A 10 -33.62 45.02 18.79
C LYS A 10 -32.29 44.27 18.77
N ALA A 11 -32.29 43.02 19.21
CA ALA A 11 -31.20 42.08 18.97
C ALA A 11 -31.53 41.28 17.70
N PHE A 12 -30.83 41.56 16.60
CA PHE A 12 -30.83 40.78 15.36
C PHE A 12 -29.56 41.15 14.56
N PRO A 13 -28.86 40.22 13.89
CA PRO A 13 -28.37 38.93 14.37
C PRO A 13 -26.84 38.83 14.19
N LEU A 14 -26.09 38.45 15.24
CA LEU A 14 -24.64 38.16 15.11
C LEU A 14 -24.35 36.92 14.24
N ILE A 15 -25.39 36.15 13.88
CA ILE A 15 -25.29 34.86 13.18
C ILE A 15 -25.16 35.03 11.65
N LEU A 16 -25.63 36.14 11.06
CA LEU A 16 -25.44 36.39 9.61
C LEU A 16 -24.01 36.83 9.28
N PHE A 17 -23.31 37.49 10.21
CA PHE A 17 -21.96 38.01 9.96
C PHE A 17 -20.89 36.91 10.01
N SER A 18 -21.09 35.86 10.82
CA SER A 18 -20.18 34.70 10.87
C SER A 18 -20.25 33.82 9.62
N PHE A 19 -21.41 33.73 8.95
CA PHE A 19 -21.56 32.98 7.70
C PHE A 19 -20.84 33.65 6.51
N VAL A 20 -20.85 34.98 6.44
CA VAL A 20 -20.19 35.74 5.36
C VAL A 20 -18.66 35.75 5.52
N LEU A 21 -18.15 35.87 6.75
CA LEU A 21 -16.71 35.81 7.02
C LEU A 21 -16.12 34.41 6.79
N SER A 22 -16.85 33.36 7.16
CA SER A 22 -16.48 31.97 6.85
C SER A 22 -16.47 31.71 5.34
N SER A 23 -17.48 32.22 4.61
CA SER A 23 -17.56 32.11 3.15
C SER A 23 -16.41 32.83 2.42
N CYS A 24 -15.99 34.01 2.89
CA CYS A 24 -14.91 34.77 2.27
C CYS A 24 -13.52 34.12 2.51
N ALA A 25 -13.28 33.57 3.70
CA ALA A 25 -12.06 32.82 4.01
C ALA A 25 -11.96 31.50 3.22
N LEU A 26 -13.08 30.78 3.06
CA LEU A 26 -13.15 29.57 2.23
C LEU A 26 -12.91 29.87 0.74
N LEU A 27 -13.48 30.97 0.22
CA LEU A 27 -13.24 31.43 -1.16
C LEU A 27 -11.77 31.84 -1.40
N GLY A 28 -11.13 32.47 -0.40
CA GLY A 28 -9.71 32.84 -0.47
C GLY A 28 -8.78 31.63 -0.48
N ALA A 29 -9.02 30.65 0.42
CA ALA A 29 -8.25 29.41 0.48
C ALA A 29 -8.40 28.57 -0.80
N PHE A 30 -9.61 28.47 -1.34
CA PHE A 30 -9.88 27.75 -2.59
C PHE A 30 -9.18 28.38 -3.81
N ARG A 31 -9.10 29.71 -3.89
CA ARG A 31 -8.38 30.38 -4.97
C ARG A 31 -6.86 30.16 -4.84
N SER A 32 -6.33 30.25 -3.63
CA SER A 32 -4.91 29.99 -3.33
C SER A 32 -4.49 28.57 -3.71
N SER A 33 -5.30 27.57 -3.34
CA SER A 33 -4.99 26.17 -3.65
C SER A 33 -4.96 25.90 -5.15
N GLN A 34 -5.88 26.49 -5.92
CA GLN A 34 -5.93 26.36 -7.38
C GLN A 34 -4.73 27.04 -8.06
N ASP A 35 -4.31 28.22 -7.58
CA ASP A 35 -3.16 28.93 -8.13
C ASP A 35 -1.85 28.15 -7.90
N GLU A 36 -1.65 27.63 -6.68
CA GLU A 36 -0.51 26.75 -6.37
C GLU A 36 -0.56 25.46 -7.20
N PHE A 37 -1.73 24.84 -7.35
CA PHE A 37 -1.90 23.66 -8.20
C PHE A 37 -1.52 23.94 -9.66
N ASN A 38 -1.95 25.08 -10.22
CA ASN A 38 -1.64 25.46 -11.61
C ASN A 38 -0.13 25.66 -11.83
N ARG A 39 0.58 26.23 -10.85
CA ARG A 39 2.05 26.35 -10.89
C ARG A 39 2.73 24.99 -10.84
N GLY A 40 2.28 24.10 -9.94
CA GLY A 40 2.75 22.72 -9.88
C GLY A 40 2.51 21.98 -11.19
N MET A 41 1.34 22.16 -11.82
CA MET A 41 1.02 21.57 -13.11
C MET A 41 1.93 22.06 -14.25
N ALA A 42 2.28 23.35 -14.27
CA ALA A 42 3.21 23.88 -15.27
C ALA A 42 4.58 23.19 -15.19
N LEU A 43 5.10 22.99 -13.97
CA LEU A 43 6.35 22.27 -13.74
C LEU A 43 6.23 20.78 -14.05
N PHE A 44 5.13 20.15 -13.62
CA PHE A 44 4.86 18.73 -13.89
C PHE A 44 4.80 18.43 -15.38
N ASN A 45 4.13 19.28 -16.17
CA ASN A 45 4.04 19.13 -17.62
C ASN A 45 5.39 19.30 -18.32
N ASN A 46 6.31 20.04 -17.70
CA ASN A 46 7.71 20.16 -18.14
C ASN A 46 8.61 19.03 -17.58
N SER A 47 8.02 18.00 -16.97
CA SER A 47 8.74 16.89 -16.30
C SER A 47 9.64 17.31 -15.13
N GLN A 48 9.45 18.52 -14.59
CA GLN A 48 10.15 19.05 -13.42
C GLN A 48 9.45 18.60 -12.14
N TYR A 49 9.46 17.29 -11.90
CA TYR A 49 8.68 16.66 -10.84
C TYR A 49 9.14 17.06 -9.43
N GLU A 50 10.45 17.23 -9.23
CA GLU A 50 11.01 17.64 -7.94
C GLU A 50 10.54 19.04 -7.57
N GLU A 51 10.59 19.96 -8.53
CA GLU A 51 10.20 21.36 -8.37
C GLU A 51 8.69 21.52 -8.25
N ALA A 52 7.89 20.60 -8.81
CA ALA A 52 6.43 20.63 -8.74
C ALA A 52 5.89 20.26 -7.34
N ILE A 53 6.57 19.37 -6.60
CA ILE A 53 6.17 18.88 -5.28
C ILE A 53 5.75 20.00 -4.31
N PRO A 54 6.57 21.03 -4.03
CA PRO A 54 6.22 22.04 -3.03
C PRO A 54 4.95 22.84 -3.39
N TYR A 55 4.61 22.94 -4.68
CA TYR A 55 3.37 23.58 -5.12
C TYR A 55 2.15 22.70 -4.86
N PHE A 56 2.24 21.39 -5.16
CA PHE A 56 1.17 20.45 -4.84
C PHE A 56 0.98 20.28 -3.32
N GLU A 57 2.05 20.31 -2.53
CA GLU A 57 1.97 20.29 -1.06
C GLU A 57 1.26 21.52 -0.51
N ARG A 58 1.57 22.72 -1.03
CA ARG A 58 0.84 23.95 -0.64
C ARG A 58 -0.61 23.90 -1.07
N ALA A 59 -0.91 23.47 -2.29
CA ALA A 59 -2.28 23.30 -2.75
C ALA A 59 -3.10 22.34 -1.86
N ALA A 60 -2.51 21.20 -1.47
CA ALA A 60 -3.13 20.22 -0.58
C ALA A 60 -3.26 20.72 0.87
N LYS A 61 -2.36 21.60 1.31
CA LYS A 61 -2.42 22.25 2.64
C LYS A 61 -3.52 23.30 2.69
N ASP A 62 -3.63 24.11 1.64
CA ASP A 62 -4.61 25.20 1.53
C ASP A 62 -6.04 24.64 1.36
N ASP A 63 -6.20 23.55 0.61
CA ASP A 63 -7.45 22.78 0.52
C ASP A 63 -7.20 21.27 0.75
N PRO A 64 -7.42 20.78 1.99
CA PRO A 64 -7.29 19.36 2.32
C PRO A 64 -8.27 18.43 1.61
N SER A 65 -9.28 18.96 0.92
CA SER A 65 -10.24 18.18 0.10
C SER A 65 -9.87 18.13 -1.38
N PHE A 66 -8.79 18.81 -1.79
CA PHE A 66 -8.38 18.92 -3.19
C PHE A 66 -7.73 17.63 -3.72
N ALA A 67 -8.56 16.68 -4.15
CA ALA A 67 -8.11 15.35 -4.60
C ALA A 67 -7.02 15.40 -5.69
N GLN A 68 -7.09 16.35 -6.63
CA GLN A 68 -6.10 16.49 -7.70
C GLN A 68 -4.72 16.91 -7.18
N ALA A 69 -4.64 17.78 -6.17
CA ALA A 69 -3.35 18.16 -5.58
C ALA A 69 -2.64 16.94 -4.99
N TYR A 70 -3.37 16.08 -4.27
CA TYR A 70 -2.84 14.81 -3.78
C TYR A 70 -2.47 13.84 -4.89
N LEU A 71 -3.29 13.73 -5.95
CA LEU A 71 -2.99 12.87 -7.09
C LEU A 71 -1.67 13.27 -7.76
N TYR A 72 -1.49 14.55 -8.06
CA TYR A 72 -0.30 15.03 -8.75
C TYR A 72 0.93 15.10 -7.84
N LEU A 73 0.77 15.31 -6.53
CA LEU A 73 1.83 15.11 -5.55
C LEU A 73 2.33 13.65 -5.57
N GLY A 74 1.40 12.70 -5.51
CA GLY A 74 1.71 11.27 -5.60
C GLY A 74 2.36 10.86 -6.91
N ARG A 75 1.85 11.36 -8.04
CA ARG A 75 2.44 11.13 -9.37
C ARG A 75 3.83 11.74 -9.50
N SER A 76 4.08 12.92 -8.91
CA SER A 76 5.42 13.53 -8.91
C SER A 76 6.42 12.63 -8.18
N TYR A 77 6.06 12.13 -7.00
CA TYR A 77 6.88 11.15 -6.29
C TYR A 77 7.07 9.85 -7.08
N LEU A 78 6.02 9.36 -7.76
CA LEU A 78 6.08 8.16 -8.61
C LEU A 78 7.07 8.35 -9.77
N SER A 79 7.02 9.49 -10.48
CA SER A 79 7.95 9.82 -11.57
C SER A 79 9.41 9.92 -11.11
N LEU A 80 9.64 10.24 -9.84
CA LEU A 80 10.97 10.30 -9.23
C LEU A 80 11.43 8.95 -8.65
N GLY A 81 10.63 7.88 -8.76
CA GLY A 81 10.90 6.58 -8.14
C GLY A 81 10.82 6.59 -6.61
N ARG A 82 10.23 7.63 -6.01
CA ARG A 82 10.06 7.79 -4.56
C ARG A 82 8.79 7.09 -4.10
N TRP A 83 8.72 5.76 -4.31
CA TRP A 83 7.53 4.93 -4.09
C TRP A 83 6.91 5.10 -2.70
N LYS A 84 7.75 5.09 -1.66
CA LYS A 84 7.33 5.28 -0.26
C LYS A 84 6.64 6.63 -0.03
N SER A 85 7.12 7.68 -0.69
CA SER A 85 6.53 9.03 -0.61
C SER A 85 5.29 9.18 -1.50
N ALA A 86 5.18 8.39 -2.57
CA ALA A 86 4.03 8.41 -3.48
C ALA A 86 2.76 7.79 -2.86
N VAL A 87 2.89 6.75 -2.05
CA VAL A 87 1.74 6.00 -1.51
C VAL A 87 0.79 6.86 -0.64
N PRO A 88 1.24 7.63 0.37
CA PRO A 88 0.32 8.40 1.22
C PRO A 88 -0.56 9.44 0.48
N PRO A 89 -0.02 10.30 -0.41
CA PRO A 89 -0.85 11.21 -1.17
C PRO A 89 -1.77 10.48 -2.16
N LEU A 90 -1.35 9.37 -2.79
CA LEU A 90 -2.23 8.60 -3.67
C LEU A 90 -3.40 7.94 -2.93
N ARG A 91 -3.19 7.40 -1.72
CA ARG A 91 -4.28 6.92 -0.86
C ARG A 91 -5.26 8.03 -0.50
N THR A 92 -4.73 9.23 -0.21
CA THR A 92 -5.56 10.39 0.10
C THR A 92 -6.37 10.84 -1.12
N ALA A 93 -5.74 10.91 -2.29
CA ALA A 93 -6.41 11.16 -3.56
C ALA A 93 -7.54 10.15 -3.77
N LEU A 94 -7.29 8.86 -3.64
CA LEU A 94 -8.29 7.81 -3.86
C LEU A 94 -9.51 7.96 -2.93
N ARG A 95 -9.28 8.32 -1.66
CA ARG A 95 -10.33 8.57 -0.67
C ARG A 95 -11.20 9.76 -1.06
N LEU A 96 -10.60 10.83 -1.57
CA LEU A 96 -11.27 12.08 -1.94
C LEU A 96 -11.88 12.05 -3.35
N SER A 97 -11.38 11.17 -4.23
CA SER A 97 -11.78 11.14 -5.64
C SER A 97 -13.23 10.72 -5.84
N PRO A 98 -13.99 11.45 -6.69
CA PRO A 98 -15.27 10.99 -7.22
C PRO A 98 -15.15 9.63 -7.91
N ALA A 99 -16.21 8.83 -7.87
CA ALA A 99 -16.22 7.44 -8.39
C ALA A 99 -15.63 7.30 -9.80
N LYS A 100 -15.93 8.25 -10.70
CA LYS A 100 -15.44 8.25 -12.10
C LYS A 100 -13.92 8.34 -12.24
N PHE A 101 -13.20 8.88 -11.25
CA PHE A 101 -11.74 9.02 -11.26
C PHE A 101 -11.04 7.97 -10.40
N ARG A 102 -11.78 7.20 -9.60
CA ARG A 102 -11.17 6.22 -8.69
C ARG A 102 -10.33 5.18 -9.42
N ALA A 103 -10.77 4.71 -10.59
CA ALA A 103 -10.02 3.73 -11.37
C ALA A 103 -8.63 4.26 -11.77
N GLU A 104 -8.56 5.52 -12.22
CA GLU A 104 -7.30 6.18 -12.57
C GLU A 104 -6.38 6.31 -11.35
N VAL A 105 -6.90 6.80 -10.23
CA VAL A 105 -6.09 6.96 -9.00
C VAL A 105 -5.64 5.61 -8.44
N THR A 106 -6.50 4.59 -8.49
CA THR A 106 -6.15 3.22 -8.11
C THR A 106 -5.00 2.68 -8.95
N SER A 107 -4.96 2.95 -10.26
CA SER A 107 -3.83 2.53 -11.12
C SER A 107 -2.50 3.12 -10.62
N PHE A 108 -2.45 4.44 -10.39
CA PHE A 108 -1.23 5.07 -9.88
C PHE A 108 -0.83 4.56 -8.50
N LEU A 109 -1.81 4.29 -7.62
CA LEU A 109 -1.55 3.71 -6.31
C LEU A 109 -0.97 2.30 -6.43
N ILE A 110 -1.51 1.45 -7.31
CA ILE A 110 -0.98 0.10 -7.56
C ILE A 110 0.46 0.16 -8.08
N ASP A 111 0.78 1.09 -9.00
CA ASP A 111 2.14 1.29 -9.49
C ASP A 111 3.11 1.68 -8.36
N ALA A 112 2.70 2.62 -7.50
CA ALA A 112 3.48 3.02 -6.33
C ALA A 112 3.69 1.86 -5.34
N LEU A 113 2.64 1.06 -5.09
CA LEU A 113 2.69 -0.10 -4.19
C LEU A 113 3.59 -1.20 -4.77
N PHE A 114 3.57 -1.47 -6.07
CA PHE A 114 4.52 -2.40 -6.67
C PHE A 114 5.97 -1.92 -6.54
N GLY A 115 6.23 -0.63 -6.81
CA GLY A 115 7.57 -0.06 -6.62
C GLY A 115 8.05 -0.16 -5.16
N LEU A 116 7.17 0.09 -4.19
CA LEU A 116 7.45 -0.07 -2.77
C LEU A 116 7.73 -1.54 -2.40
N ALA A 117 6.87 -2.46 -2.83
CA ALA A 117 7.00 -3.89 -2.57
C ALA A 117 8.33 -4.45 -3.09
N ILE A 118 8.75 -4.05 -4.30
CA ILE A 118 10.04 -4.45 -4.89
C ILE A 118 11.21 -3.85 -4.09
N SER A 119 11.11 -2.57 -3.69
CA SER A 119 12.15 -1.92 -2.88
C SER A 119 12.34 -2.62 -1.53
N ASP A 120 11.24 -2.96 -0.87
CA ASP A 120 11.26 -3.64 0.43
C ASP A 120 11.71 -5.09 0.30
N PHE A 121 11.32 -5.78 -0.78
CA PHE A 121 11.77 -7.15 -1.06
C PHE A 121 13.30 -7.20 -1.23
N ASN A 122 13.87 -6.25 -1.97
CA ASN A 122 15.33 -6.16 -2.17
C ASN A 122 16.09 -5.88 -0.86
N LYS A 123 15.44 -5.22 0.11
CA LYS A 123 15.97 -5.02 1.47
C LYS A 123 15.73 -6.21 2.39
N LYS A 124 15.11 -7.28 1.88
CA LYS A 124 14.65 -8.46 2.65
C LYS A 124 13.60 -8.12 3.72
N ASP A 125 12.93 -6.98 3.60
CA ASP A 125 11.75 -6.67 4.43
C ASP A 125 10.52 -7.39 3.87
N PHE A 126 10.53 -8.72 4.00
CA PHE A 126 9.46 -9.55 3.45
C PHE A 126 8.10 -9.27 4.11
N ARG A 127 8.08 -8.81 5.37
CA ARG A 127 6.83 -8.45 6.06
C ARG A 127 6.21 -7.20 5.45
N GLY A 128 7.01 -6.15 5.23
CA GLY A 128 6.59 -4.95 4.52
C GLY A 128 6.11 -5.26 3.10
N THR A 129 6.86 -6.09 2.37
CA THR A 129 6.46 -6.57 1.04
C THR A 129 5.11 -7.29 1.06
N ILE A 130 4.90 -8.27 1.97
CA ILE A 130 3.64 -9.02 2.08
C ILE A 130 2.47 -8.09 2.38
N SER A 131 2.63 -7.14 3.32
CA SER A 131 1.60 -6.16 3.65
C SER A 131 1.20 -5.33 2.42
N THR A 132 2.21 -4.85 1.68
CA THR A 132 2.01 -4.02 0.49
C THR A 132 1.33 -4.81 -0.63
N LEU A 133 1.75 -6.05 -0.88
CA LEU A 133 1.14 -6.91 -1.91
C LEU A 133 -0.30 -7.31 -1.57
N ARG A 134 -0.63 -7.49 -0.28
CA ARG A 134 -2.02 -7.72 0.15
C ARG A 134 -2.90 -6.51 -0.09
N GLU A 135 -2.38 -5.30 0.06
CA GLU A 135 -3.11 -4.08 -0.31
C GLU A 135 -3.37 -4.04 -1.83
N ILE A 136 -2.38 -4.38 -2.66
CA ILE A 136 -2.59 -4.50 -4.11
C ILE A 136 -3.70 -5.52 -4.40
N LEU A 137 -3.70 -6.68 -3.75
CA LEU A 137 -4.73 -7.70 -3.94
C LEU A 137 -6.11 -7.29 -3.39
N ALA A 138 -6.17 -6.36 -2.44
CA ALA A 138 -7.45 -5.77 -2.00
C ALA A 138 -8.01 -4.81 -3.06
N LEU A 139 -7.15 -4.11 -3.80
CA LEU A 139 -7.53 -3.20 -4.90
C LEU A 139 -7.79 -3.96 -6.21
N GLU A 140 -7.00 -5.00 -6.49
CA GLU A 140 -7.02 -5.80 -7.70
C GLU A 140 -6.90 -7.31 -7.35
N PRO A 141 -7.99 -7.97 -6.93
CA PRO A 141 -7.97 -9.36 -6.46
C PRO A 141 -7.48 -10.40 -7.48
N GLN A 142 -7.51 -10.06 -8.77
CA GLN A 142 -7.09 -10.92 -9.86
C GLN A 142 -5.68 -10.64 -10.37
N SER A 143 -4.92 -9.75 -9.72
CA SER A 143 -3.56 -9.42 -10.12
C SER A 143 -2.64 -10.64 -10.01
N ALA A 144 -2.38 -11.30 -11.14
CA ALA A 144 -1.50 -12.47 -11.21
C ALA A 144 -0.07 -12.10 -10.77
N LYS A 145 0.38 -10.90 -11.14
CA LYS A 145 1.65 -10.32 -10.70
C LYS A 145 1.72 -10.25 -9.18
N ALA A 146 0.74 -9.62 -8.51
CA ALA A 146 0.76 -9.49 -7.06
C ALA A 146 0.68 -10.85 -6.34
N LYS A 147 -0.07 -11.82 -6.87
CA LYS A 147 -0.11 -13.20 -6.34
C LYS A 147 1.27 -13.87 -6.45
N GLY A 148 1.94 -13.74 -7.59
CA GLY A 148 3.28 -14.29 -7.81
C GLY A 148 4.32 -13.70 -6.86
N GLU A 149 4.37 -12.36 -6.77
CA GLU A 149 5.27 -11.66 -5.85
C GLU A 149 4.97 -12.00 -4.38
N LEU A 150 3.70 -12.25 -4.03
CA LEU A 150 3.31 -12.61 -2.66
C LEU A 150 3.87 -13.99 -2.29
N VAL A 151 3.80 -14.96 -3.21
CA VAL A 151 4.40 -16.29 -3.02
C VAL A 151 5.90 -16.18 -2.82
N LEU A 152 6.60 -15.36 -3.63
CA LEU A 152 8.04 -15.15 -3.48
C LEU A 152 8.39 -14.50 -2.13
N ALA A 153 7.64 -13.48 -1.71
CA ALA A 153 7.86 -12.82 -0.42
C ALA A 153 7.59 -13.75 0.77
N LEU A 154 6.56 -14.61 0.69
CA LEU A 154 6.27 -15.61 1.72
C LEU A 154 7.36 -16.70 1.81
N ILE A 155 7.90 -17.15 0.67
CA ILE A 155 9.04 -18.07 0.65
C ILE A 155 10.28 -17.41 1.25
N GLY A 156 10.53 -16.14 0.91
CA GLY A 156 11.62 -15.34 1.47
C GLY A 156 11.52 -15.17 2.98
N LEU A 157 10.33 -14.79 3.49
CA LEU A 157 10.04 -14.73 4.93
C LEU A 157 10.29 -16.08 5.58
N GLY A 158 9.76 -17.16 4.99
CA GLY A 158 9.95 -18.51 5.52
C GLY A 158 11.42 -18.90 5.63
N GLY A 159 12.24 -18.55 4.65
CA GLY A 159 13.67 -18.83 4.65
C GLY A 159 14.42 -18.08 5.74
N VAL A 160 14.16 -16.78 5.89
CA VAL A 160 14.79 -15.95 6.94
C VAL A 160 14.33 -16.38 8.33
N SER A 161 13.03 -16.56 8.55
CA SER A 161 12.51 -17.03 9.84
C SER A 161 13.10 -18.39 10.21
N LEU A 162 13.29 -19.30 9.23
CA LEU A 162 13.90 -20.60 9.49
C LEU A 162 15.38 -20.49 9.88
N SER A 163 16.16 -19.62 9.22
CA SER A 163 17.58 -19.42 9.56
C SER A 163 17.75 -18.77 10.93
N GLU A 164 16.84 -17.87 11.33
CA GLU A 164 16.80 -17.25 12.65
C GLU A 164 16.26 -18.17 13.76
N GLY A 165 15.80 -19.39 13.42
CA GLY A 165 15.23 -20.34 14.38
C GLY A 165 13.77 -20.05 14.75
N GLN A 166 13.12 -19.10 14.10
CA GLN A 166 11.69 -18.81 14.21
C GLN A 166 10.86 -19.83 13.40
N VAL A 167 10.97 -21.11 13.77
CA VAL A 167 10.45 -22.24 12.99
C VAL A 167 8.94 -22.17 12.76
N LYS A 168 8.16 -21.78 13.78
CA LYS A 168 6.70 -21.65 13.65
C LYS A 168 6.28 -20.62 12.60
N GLU A 169 7.02 -19.53 12.52
CA GLU A 169 6.76 -18.51 11.51
C GLU A 169 7.13 -19.01 10.12
N ALA A 170 8.25 -19.72 9.99
CA ALA A 170 8.63 -20.32 8.72
C ALA A 170 7.54 -21.27 8.19
N ILE A 171 7.02 -22.14 9.05
CA ILE A 171 5.90 -23.04 8.73
C ILE A 171 4.68 -22.22 8.27
N SER A 172 4.31 -21.17 8.99
CA SER A 172 3.17 -20.32 8.63
C SER A 172 3.35 -19.67 7.25
N ALA A 173 4.53 -19.11 6.98
CA ALA A 173 4.82 -18.41 5.74
C ALA A 173 4.79 -19.37 4.54
N TYR A 174 5.43 -20.53 4.63
CA TYR A 174 5.40 -21.53 3.55
C TYR A 174 4.01 -22.12 3.34
N THR A 175 3.25 -22.37 4.42
CA THR A 175 1.86 -22.86 4.32
C THR A 175 0.99 -21.85 3.59
N GLU A 176 1.15 -20.55 3.88
CA GLU A 176 0.44 -19.51 3.16
C GLU A 176 0.87 -19.42 1.69
N ALA A 177 2.17 -19.54 1.39
CA ALA A 177 2.66 -19.56 0.01
C ALA A 177 2.01 -20.68 -0.81
N ILE A 178 1.85 -21.86 -0.22
CA ILE A 178 1.14 -23.01 -0.83
C ILE A 178 -0.34 -22.73 -1.00
N ARG A 179 -0.99 -22.04 -0.05
CA ARG A 179 -2.40 -21.65 -0.18
C ARG A 179 -2.62 -20.71 -1.37
N VAL A 180 -1.67 -19.78 -1.60
CA VAL A 180 -1.73 -18.85 -2.74
C VAL A 180 -1.35 -19.56 -4.05
N SER A 181 -0.35 -20.43 -4.03
CA SER A 181 0.09 -21.22 -5.18
C SER A 181 0.33 -22.68 -4.78
N PRO A 182 -0.69 -23.55 -4.96
CA PRO A 182 -0.60 -24.98 -4.59
C PRO A 182 0.43 -25.79 -5.38
N SER A 183 1.00 -25.23 -6.45
CA SER A 183 2.06 -25.83 -7.28
C SER A 183 3.46 -25.28 -6.96
N SER A 184 3.61 -24.51 -5.88
CA SER A 184 4.92 -23.92 -5.51
C SER A 184 5.86 -24.98 -4.90
N LEU A 185 6.71 -25.56 -5.76
CA LEU A 185 7.74 -26.53 -5.37
C LEU A 185 8.64 -26.00 -4.24
N ALA A 186 9.13 -24.77 -4.38
CA ALA A 186 10.01 -24.13 -3.39
C ALA A 186 9.34 -23.95 -2.03
N ALA A 187 8.03 -23.66 -1.98
CA ALA A 187 7.30 -23.55 -0.73
C ALA A 187 7.15 -24.91 -0.03
N TYR A 188 6.89 -26.00 -0.76
CA TYR A 188 6.86 -27.35 -0.17
C TYR A 188 8.23 -27.79 0.35
N LEU A 189 9.31 -27.51 -0.38
CA LEU A 189 10.67 -27.81 0.08
C LEU A 189 11.01 -27.03 1.36
N GLY A 190 10.70 -25.72 1.39
CA GLY A 190 10.86 -24.89 2.58
C GLY A 190 10.04 -25.38 3.77
N LEU A 191 8.77 -25.75 3.54
CA LEU A 191 7.88 -26.29 4.56
C LEU A 191 8.41 -27.61 5.13
N ALA A 192 8.94 -28.50 4.29
CA ALA A 192 9.53 -29.75 4.73
C ALA A 192 10.74 -29.53 5.65
N ARG A 193 11.65 -28.62 5.25
CA ARG A 193 12.79 -28.21 6.08
C ARG A 193 12.34 -27.61 7.41
N ALA A 194 11.29 -26.80 7.39
CA ALA A 194 10.73 -26.19 8.59
C ALA A 194 10.11 -27.23 9.54
N PHE A 195 9.31 -28.18 9.04
CA PHE A 195 8.76 -29.26 9.85
C PHE A 195 9.82 -30.19 10.41
N PHE A 196 10.86 -30.51 9.63
CA PHE A 196 11.97 -31.32 10.12
C PHE A 196 12.68 -30.63 11.30
N LYS A 197 12.99 -29.33 11.17
CA LYS A 197 13.57 -28.53 12.25
C LYS A 197 12.63 -28.39 13.46
N ASN A 198 11.32 -28.48 13.25
CA ASN A 198 10.32 -28.46 14.33
C ASN A 198 10.14 -29.82 15.03
N GLY A 199 10.86 -30.87 14.62
CA GLY A 199 10.68 -32.22 15.16
C GLY A 199 9.41 -32.93 14.66
N GLU A 200 8.87 -32.54 13.51
CA GLU A 200 7.67 -33.10 12.90
C GLU A 200 7.97 -33.86 11.59
N PRO A 201 8.72 -34.99 11.65
CA PRO A 201 9.25 -35.66 10.46
C PRO A 201 8.17 -36.22 9.53
N LEU A 202 7.02 -36.67 10.06
CA LEU A 202 5.91 -37.15 9.23
C LEU A 202 5.32 -36.04 8.36
N LYS A 203 5.19 -34.82 8.89
CA LYS A 203 4.71 -33.66 8.11
C LYS A 203 5.76 -33.19 7.12
N ALA A 204 7.05 -33.30 7.47
CA ALA A 204 8.14 -33.03 6.55
C ALA A 204 8.10 -33.98 5.34
N LEU A 205 7.91 -35.28 5.59
CA LEU A 205 7.78 -36.30 4.54
C LEU A 205 6.61 -36.01 3.60
N GLN A 206 5.42 -35.72 4.13
CA GLN A 206 4.24 -35.36 3.32
C GLN A 206 4.48 -34.11 2.45
N SER A 207 5.24 -33.13 2.98
CA SER A 207 5.58 -31.92 2.24
C SER A 207 6.54 -32.24 1.08
N ILE A 208 7.52 -33.11 1.28
CA ILE A 208 8.43 -33.58 0.21
C ILE A 208 7.72 -34.44 -0.82
N GLU A 209 6.82 -35.32 -0.42
CA GLU A 209 6.00 -36.10 -1.37
C GLU A 209 5.17 -35.19 -2.26
N SER A 210 4.66 -34.08 -1.71
CA SER A 210 3.96 -33.05 -2.49
C SER A 210 4.91 -32.32 -3.45
N ALA A 211 6.13 -31.99 -3.02
CA ALA A 211 7.16 -31.44 -3.90
C ALA A 211 7.51 -32.39 -5.06
N ILE A 212 7.71 -33.68 -4.78
CA ILE A 212 8.01 -34.72 -5.78
C ILE A 212 6.84 -34.94 -6.74
N ARG A 213 5.59 -34.80 -6.28
CA ARG A 213 4.42 -34.84 -7.19
C ARG A 213 4.41 -33.67 -8.17
N ILE A 214 4.89 -32.50 -7.76
CA ILE A 214 5.00 -31.31 -8.63
C ILE A 214 6.13 -31.48 -9.64
N ASP A 215 7.31 -31.87 -9.16
CA ASP A 215 8.46 -32.17 -10.02
C ASP A 215 9.15 -33.46 -9.56
N PRO A 216 8.84 -34.60 -10.21
CA PRO A 216 9.42 -35.89 -9.86
C PRO A 216 10.93 -35.95 -10.06
N THR A 217 11.50 -35.06 -10.88
CA THR A 217 12.94 -35.04 -11.22
C THR A 217 13.75 -34.11 -10.32
N ASN A 218 13.09 -33.33 -9.45
CA ASN A 218 13.76 -32.38 -8.59
C ASN A 218 14.78 -33.07 -7.66
N GLN A 219 16.06 -32.71 -7.83
CA GLN A 219 17.15 -33.34 -7.09
C GLN A 219 17.12 -33.00 -5.60
N GLU A 220 16.75 -31.76 -5.25
CA GLU A 220 16.66 -31.31 -3.87
C GLU A 220 15.59 -32.08 -3.10
N ALA A 221 14.39 -32.21 -3.66
CA ALA A 221 13.29 -32.97 -3.08
C ALA A 221 13.68 -34.43 -2.81
N ARG A 222 14.32 -35.08 -3.77
CA ARG A 222 14.81 -36.47 -3.63
C ARG A 222 15.94 -36.60 -2.61
N SER A 223 16.81 -35.60 -2.50
CA SER A 223 17.87 -35.60 -1.49
C SER A 223 17.31 -35.49 -0.09
N LEU A 224 16.37 -34.56 0.12
CA LEU A 224 15.67 -34.39 1.40
C LEU A 224 14.85 -35.63 1.77
N LEU A 225 14.19 -36.28 0.80
CA LEU A 225 13.48 -37.53 1.05
C LEU A 225 14.38 -38.60 1.65
N ARG A 226 15.57 -38.80 1.07
CA ARG A 226 16.55 -39.78 1.57
C ARG A 226 17.07 -39.43 2.95
N GLU A 227 17.24 -38.14 3.25
CA GLU A 227 17.67 -37.68 4.57
C GLU A 227 16.64 -38.00 5.65
N LEU A 228 15.35 -37.80 5.36
CA LEU A 228 14.25 -38.08 6.29
C LEU A 228 13.96 -39.57 6.50
N GLN A 229 14.47 -40.44 5.62
CA GLN A 229 14.26 -41.90 5.69
C GLN A 229 15.40 -42.63 6.40
N ARG A 230 16.46 -41.91 6.82
CA ARG A 230 17.57 -42.45 7.61
C ARG A 230 17.29 -42.31 9.10
#